data_AF-A0AAV2PPW8-F1
#
_entry.id   AF-A0AAV2PPW8-F1
#
_cell.length_a   1.000
_cell.length_b   1.000
_cell.length_c   1.000
_cell.angle_alpha   90.00
_cell.angle_beta   90.00
_cell.angle_gamma   90.00
#
_symmetry.space_group_name_H-M   'P 1'
#
loop_
_entity.id
_entity.type
_entity.pdbx_description
1 polymer ?
#
loop_
_entity_poly.entity_id
_entity_poly.type
_entity_poly.pdbx_seq_one_letter_code
_entity_poly.pdbx_strand_id
1 'polypeptide(L)'
;MEEKHFFKGKLFGSFSELSDTKQKYEQSEKINISIRRSVTIETDYKSGNRKIEVKKDLKYTGLSYICMNSGYYLSSREKRKLKELESSNDKKNRKTSTYSTGCEFFIKLNVTKDGQYLEVKDMQDKHNHDTDQIIFENLPNQRKLSAEAAKETEVLMG
;
A
#
# COMPACT_ATOMS: atom_id res chain seq x y z
N MET A 1 -4.68 24.44 -3.41
CA MET A 1 -4.95 23.37 -4.39
C MET A 1 -4.30 22.12 -3.82
N GLU A 2 -5.08 21.14 -3.38
CA GLU A 2 -4.52 19.94 -2.75
C GLU A 2 -3.74 19.14 -3.80
N GLU A 3 -2.47 18.87 -3.50
CA GLU A 3 -1.59 18.13 -4.39
C GLU A 3 -2.02 16.65 -4.39
N LYS A 4 -2.44 16.12 -5.55
CA LYS A 4 -2.77 14.70 -5.67
C LYS A 4 -1.50 13.86 -5.56
N HIS A 5 -1.39 13.09 -4.46
CA HIS A 5 -0.24 12.22 -4.21
C HIS A 5 -0.07 11.12 -5.26
N PHE A 6 -1.16 10.56 -5.80
CA PHE A 6 -1.12 9.57 -6.88
C PHE A 6 -2.10 9.94 -8.00
N PHE A 7 -1.65 9.75 -9.24
CA PHE A 7 -2.46 9.85 -10.46
C PHE A 7 -1.76 9.08 -11.58
N LYS A 8 -2.53 8.62 -12.57
CA LYS A 8 -1.98 7.90 -13.73
C LYS A 8 -0.97 8.77 -14.48
N GLY A 9 0.22 8.23 -14.74
CA GLY A 9 1.34 8.94 -15.37
C GLY A 9 2.26 9.66 -14.39
N LYS A 10 1.97 9.71 -13.08
CA LYS A 10 2.91 10.25 -12.10
C LYS A 10 4.21 9.45 -12.10
N LEU A 11 5.35 10.15 -12.06
CA LEU A 11 6.70 9.59 -12.08
C LEU A 11 7.38 9.76 -10.73
N PHE A 12 8.21 8.79 -10.38
CA PHE A 12 9.09 8.82 -9.20
C PHE A 12 10.50 8.46 -9.62
N GLY A 13 11.47 9.32 -9.28
CA GLY A 13 12.89 9.14 -9.65
C GLY A 13 13.69 8.28 -8.67
N SER A 14 13.08 7.88 -7.54
CA SER A 14 13.66 7.00 -6.54
C SER A 14 12.58 6.27 -5.73
N PHE A 15 12.97 5.19 -5.06
CA PHE A 15 12.10 4.51 -4.09
C PHE A 15 11.83 5.37 -2.84
N SER A 16 12.79 6.21 -2.43
CA SER A 16 12.62 7.13 -1.29
C SER A 16 11.47 8.10 -1.55
N GLU A 17 11.48 8.75 -2.71
CA GLU A 17 10.43 9.69 -3.13
C GLU A 17 9.04 9.03 -3.17
N LEU A 18 8.98 7.80 -3.69
CA LEU A 18 7.74 7.00 -3.69
C LEU A 18 7.29 6.67 -2.26
N SER A 19 8.22 6.30 -1.38
CA SER A 19 7.94 5.98 0.02
C SER A 19 7.41 7.19 0.80
N ASP A 20 8.01 8.37 0.59
CA ASP A 20 7.56 9.62 1.22
C ASP A 20 6.19 10.03 0.70
N THR A 21 5.96 9.89 -0.61
CA THR A 21 4.66 10.17 -1.23
C THR A 21 3.58 9.20 -0.71
N LYS A 22 3.92 7.92 -0.56
CA LYS A 22 3.05 6.92 0.06
C LYS A 22 2.66 7.34 1.47
N GLN A 23 3.63 7.74 2.30
CA GLN A 23 3.36 8.14 3.68
C GLN A 23 2.42 9.34 3.75
N LYS A 24 2.67 10.38 2.94
CA LYS A 24 1.80 11.57 2.88
C LYS A 24 0.38 11.23 2.41
N TYR A 25 0.26 10.34 1.43
CA TYR A 25 -1.03 9.85 0.95
C TYR A 25 -1.80 9.07 2.02
N GLU A 26 -1.13 8.19 2.76
CA GLU A 26 -1.74 7.46 3.87
C GLU A 26 -2.25 8.39 4.96
N GLN A 27 -1.53 9.47 5.24
CA GLN A 27 -1.94 10.50 6.20
C GLN A 27 -3.11 11.35 5.70
N SER A 28 -3.10 11.78 4.43
CA SER A 28 -4.18 12.61 3.87
C SER A 28 -5.50 11.85 3.75
N GLU A 29 -5.43 10.63 3.21
CA GLU A 29 -6.62 9.79 3.00
C GLU A 29 -7.00 8.96 4.23
N LYS A 30 -6.15 8.95 5.27
CA LYS A 30 -6.35 8.18 6.51
C LYS A 30 -6.55 6.69 6.23
N ILE A 31 -5.74 6.14 5.32
CA ILE A 31 -5.76 4.74 4.90
C ILE A 31 -4.40 4.10 5.07
N ASN A 32 -4.37 2.77 5.16
CA ASN A 32 -3.12 2.01 5.13
C ASN A 32 -3.02 1.19 3.85
N ILE A 33 -1.96 1.46 3.09
CA ILE A 33 -1.68 0.77 1.83
C ILE A 33 -0.39 -0.05 1.95
N SER A 34 -0.46 -1.30 1.52
CA SER A 34 0.59 -2.30 1.64
C SER A 34 1.05 -2.79 0.27
N ILE A 35 2.31 -3.22 0.17
CA ILE A 35 2.83 -3.84 -1.05
C ILE A 35 2.15 -5.20 -1.23
N ARG A 36 1.54 -5.41 -2.40
CA ARG A 36 0.91 -6.67 -2.79
C ARG A 36 1.81 -7.52 -3.67
N ARG A 37 2.37 -6.90 -4.71
CA ARG A 37 3.33 -7.52 -5.62
C ARG A 37 4.49 -6.57 -5.81
N SER A 38 5.68 -7.14 -5.93
CA SER A 38 6.89 -6.42 -6.23
C SER A 38 7.75 -7.28 -7.14
N VAL A 39 8.36 -6.65 -8.13
CA VAL A 39 9.42 -7.24 -8.95
C VAL A 39 10.64 -6.37 -8.71
N THR A 40 11.65 -6.92 -8.04
CA THR A 40 12.91 -6.19 -7.82
C THR A 40 13.69 -6.13 -9.13
N ILE A 41 14.59 -5.17 -9.22
CA ILE A 41 15.53 -5.04 -10.33
C ILE A 41 16.28 -6.36 -10.57
N GLU A 42 16.78 -6.98 -9.50
CA GLU A 42 17.50 -8.26 -9.57
C GLU A 42 16.64 -9.42 -10.10
N THR A 43 15.42 -9.57 -9.61
CA THR A 43 14.50 -10.62 -10.07
C THR A 43 14.18 -10.48 -11.54
N ASP A 44 13.97 -9.24 -12.00
CA ASP A 44 13.66 -8.96 -13.40
C ASP A 44 14.85 -9.27 -14.32
N TYR A 45 16.07 -8.88 -13.94
CA TYR A 45 17.27 -9.23 -14.71
C TYR A 45 17.51 -10.74 -14.76
N LYS A 46 17.35 -11.46 -13.64
CA LYS A 46 17.50 -12.93 -13.61
C LYS A 46 16.50 -13.64 -14.53
N SER A 47 15.33 -13.04 -14.75
CA SER A 47 14.31 -13.61 -15.65
C SER A 47 14.64 -13.47 -17.13
N GLY A 48 15.67 -12.69 -17.50
CA GLY A 48 16.05 -12.44 -18.89
C GLY A 48 15.08 -11.53 -19.66
N ASN A 49 14.00 -11.08 -19.03
CA ASN A 49 12.97 -10.24 -19.66
C ASN A 49 13.43 -8.79 -19.87
N ARG A 50 14.41 -8.32 -19.10
CA ARG A 50 14.88 -6.94 -19.14
C ARG A 50 16.21 -6.78 -19.86
N LYS A 51 16.21 -5.92 -20.88
CA LYS A 51 17.38 -5.60 -21.73
C LYS A 51 17.94 -4.19 -21.52
N ILE A 52 17.36 -3.44 -20.58
CA ILE A 52 17.63 -2.01 -20.39
C ILE A 52 18.12 -1.83 -18.96
N GLU A 53 19.11 -0.95 -18.79
CA GLU A 53 19.61 -0.58 -17.47
C GLU A 53 18.55 0.21 -16.69
N VAL A 54 18.31 -0.21 -15.44
CA VAL A 54 17.37 0.44 -14.53
C VAL A 54 18.15 1.14 -13.43
N LYS A 55 17.79 2.39 -13.17
CA LYS A 55 18.36 3.18 -12.07
C LYS A 55 18.17 2.43 -10.74
N LYS A 56 19.29 2.12 -10.08
CA LYS A 56 19.32 1.29 -8.86
C LYS A 56 18.47 1.88 -7.72
N ASP A 57 18.40 3.20 -7.63
CA ASP A 57 17.61 3.94 -6.63
C ASP A 57 16.11 3.63 -6.68
N LEU A 58 15.60 3.09 -7.78
CA LEU A 58 14.19 2.71 -7.92
C LEU A 58 13.84 1.43 -7.15
N LYS A 59 14.83 0.55 -6.87
CA LYS A 59 14.70 -0.76 -6.18
C LYS A 59 13.81 -1.81 -6.87
N TYR A 60 12.74 -1.40 -7.51
CA TYR A 60 11.73 -2.23 -8.16
C TYR A 60 11.57 -1.85 -9.63
N THR A 61 11.25 -2.83 -10.47
CA THR A 61 10.81 -2.62 -11.86
C THR A 61 9.29 -2.68 -11.99
N GLY A 62 8.62 -3.30 -11.03
CA GLY A 62 7.18 -3.33 -10.89
C GLY A 62 6.78 -3.38 -9.42
N LEU A 63 5.75 -2.62 -9.05
CA LEU A 63 5.25 -2.55 -7.69
C LEU A 63 3.74 -2.36 -7.70
N SER A 64 3.02 -2.99 -6.79
CA SER A 64 1.62 -2.67 -6.57
C SER A 64 1.28 -2.48 -5.10
N TYR A 65 0.55 -1.40 -4.81
CA TYR A 65 -0.06 -1.14 -3.52
C TYR A 65 -1.53 -1.55 -3.53
N ILE A 66 -2.01 -2.02 -2.38
CA ILE A 66 -3.41 -2.29 -2.09
C ILE A 66 -3.77 -1.75 -0.71
N CYS A 67 -5.05 -1.53 -0.46
CA CYS A 67 -5.52 -1.24 0.88
C CYS A 67 -5.38 -2.49 1.77
N MET A 68 -5.04 -2.30 3.05
CA MET A 68 -5.02 -3.37 4.05
C MET A 68 -6.38 -4.10 4.15
N ASN A 69 -7.48 -3.39 3.88
CA ASN A 69 -8.84 -3.93 3.92
C ASN A 69 -9.23 -4.70 2.64
N SER A 70 -8.35 -4.78 1.63
CA SER A 70 -8.65 -5.37 0.30
C SER A 70 -9.07 -6.84 0.31
N GLY A 71 -8.77 -7.57 1.38
CA GLY A 71 -9.08 -8.99 1.47
C GLY A 71 -8.28 -9.86 0.53
N TYR A 72 -7.25 -9.28 -0.10
CA TYR A 72 -6.42 -10.05 -0.99
C TYR A 72 -5.72 -11.20 -0.29
N TYR A 73 -5.26 -10.96 0.94
CA TYR A 73 -4.57 -11.92 1.79
C TYR A 73 -5.48 -13.05 2.30
N LEU A 74 -6.79 -12.96 2.08
CA LEU A 74 -7.74 -13.98 2.49
C LEU A 74 -7.72 -15.16 1.52
N SER A 75 -7.87 -16.36 2.08
CA SER A 75 -8.11 -17.59 1.33
C SER A 75 -9.43 -17.52 0.54
N SER A 76 -9.58 -18.38 -0.46
CA SER A 76 -10.83 -18.47 -1.23
C SER A 76 -12.05 -18.76 -0.36
N ARG A 77 -11.87 -19.55 0.71
CA ARG A 77 -12.94 -19.86 1.68
C ARG A 77 -13.36 -18.62 2.48
N GLU A 78 -12.40 -17.83 2.93
CA GLU A 78 -12.66 -16.58 3.67
C GLU A 78 -13.32 -15.53 2.77
N LYS A 79 -12.88 -15.39 1.52
CA LYS A 79 -13.52 -14.50 0.54
C LYS A 79 -14.97 -14.88 0.26
N ARG A 80 -15.25 -16.18 0.12
CA ARG A 80 -16.62 -16.68 -0.08
C ARG A 80 -17.51 -16.34 1.13
N LYS A 81 -17.01 -16.57 2.34
CA LYS A 81 -17.72 -16.25 3.59
C LYS A 81 -18.01 -14.75 3.71
N LEU A 82 -17.06 -13.89 3.35
CA LEU A 82 -17.27 -12.44 3.29
C LEU A 82 -18.39 -12.05 2.31
N LYS A 83 -18.37 -12.59 1.11
CA LYS A 83 -19.40 -12.33 0.09
C LYS A 83 -20.79 -12.83 0.52
N GLU A 84 -20.86 -13.98 1.17
CA GLU A 84 -22.10 -14.53 1.74
C GLU A 84 -22.65 -13.62 2.87
N LEU A 85 -21.76 -13.08 3.71
CA LEU A 85 -22.13 -12.13 4.78
C LEU A 85 -22.57 -10.77 4.24
N GLU A 86 -21.92 -10.24 3.19
CA GLU A 86 -22.35 -9.00 2.51
C GLU A 86 -23.73 -9.14 1.85
N SER A 87 -24.04 -10.34 1.34
CA SER A 87 -25.31 -10.64 0.69
C SER A 87 -26.45 -10.92 1.69
N SER A 88 -26.10 -11.17 2.95
CA SER A 88 -27.06 -11.38 4.04
C SER A 88 -27.34 -10.03 4.70
N ASN A 89 -28.61 -9.63 4.85
CA ASN A 89 -28.98 -8.39 5.56
C ASN A 89 -28.59 -8.39 7.07
N ASP A 90 -27.93 -9.45 7.55
CA ASP A 90 -27.40 -9.64 8.90
C ASP A 90 -26.09 -8.89 9.13
N LYS A 91 -26.12 -7.56 9.03
CA LYS A 91 -25.02 -6.65 9.42
C LYS A 91 -24.73 -6.65 10.94
N LYS A 92 -25.46 -7.44 11.75
CA LYS A 92 -25.48 -7.33 13.22
C LYS A 92 -24.61 -8.35 13.98
N ASN A 93 -24.10 -9.41 13.35
CA ASN A 93 -23.28 -10.39 14.07
C ASN A 93 -21.78 -10.11 13.97
N ARG A 94 -21.36 -9.26 14.91
CA ARG A 94 -20.00 -8.97 15.43
C ARG A 94 -18.83 -9.82 14.88
N LYS A 95 -18.00 -9.13 14.09
CA LYS A 95 -16.58 -8.78 14.38
C LYS A 95 -15.74 -9.83 15.13
N THR A 96 -15.11 -10.75 14.39
CA THR A 96 -13.77 -11.31 14.62
C THR A 96 -13.47 -12.18 13.38
N SER A 97 -12.65 -11.76 12.42
CA SER A 97 -11.28 -12.28 12.37
C SER A 97 -10.41 -11.58 11.32
N THR A 98 -10.91 -10.58 10.59
CA THR A 98 -10.07 -9.78 9.68
C THR A 98 -10.83 -8.50 9.34
N TYR A 99 -10.21 -7.32 9.50
CA TYR A 99 -10.75 -6.01 9.10
C TYR A 99 -10.93 -5.86 7.57
N SER A 100 -10.98 -6.97 6.85
CA SER A 100 -11.08 -6.95 5.41
C SER A 100 -12.52 -6.80 4.97
N THR A 101 -12.75 -5.82 4.10
CA THR A 101 -14.04 -5.51 3.47
C THR A 101 -14.02 -5.78 1.98
N GLY A 102 -13.01 -6.47 1.44
CA GLY A 102 -12.88 -6.68 0.00
C GLY A 102 -12.59 -5.39 -0.79
N CYS A 103 -11.93 -4.41 -0.18
CA CYS A 103 -11.62 -3.11 -0.79
C CYS A 103 -10.90 -3.24 -2.16
N GLU A 104 -11.45 -2.59 -3.19
CA GLU A 104 -10.94 -2.65 -4.56
C GLU A 104 -9.77 -1.70 -4.84
N PHE A 105 -9.36 -0.91 -3.85
CA PHE A 105 -8.27 0.03 -3.97
C PHE A 105 -6.97 -0.63 -4.46
N PHE A 106 -6.35 -0.04 -5.48
CA PHE A 106 -5.00 -0.42 -5.90
C PHE A 106 -4.25 0.73 -6.58
N ILE A 107 -2.92 0.65 -6.54
CA ILE A 107 -2.01 1.45 -7.36
C ILE A 107 -1.00 0.49 -7.98
N LYS A 108 -0.81 0.55 -9.30
CA LYS A 108 0.20 -0.22 -10.03
C LYS A 108 1.26 0.71 -10.60
N LEU A 109 2.51 0.42 -10.28
CA LEU A 109 3.67 1.14 -10.77
C LEU A 109 4.56 0.20 -11.59
N ASN A 110 5.07 0.71 -12.69
CA ASN A 110 6.06 0.04 -13.52
C ASN A 110 7.16 1.02 -13.87
N VAL A 111 8.38 0.51 -13.99
CA VAL A 111 9.49 1.32 -14.49
C VAL A 111 9.22 1.77 -15.92
N THR A 112 9.60 3.00 -16.24
CA THR A 112 9.53 3.58 -17.57
C THR A 112 10.43 2.84 -18.56
N LYS A 113 10.22 3.05 -19.86
CA LYS A 113 10.96 2.34 -20.92
C LYS A 113 12.46 2.61 -20.88
N ASP A 114 12.84 3.80 -20.47
CA ASP A 114 14.21 4.29 -20.31
C ASP A 114 14.86 3.90 -18.97
N GLY A 115 14.13 3.25 -18.06
CA GLY A 115 14.69 2.74 -16.81
C GLY A 115 14.94 3.80 -15.72
N GLN A 116 14.53 5.05 -15.95
CA GLN A 116 14.87 6.18 -15.07
C GLN A 116 13.84 6.47 -13.98
N TYR A 117 12.57 6.12 -14.21
CA TYR A 117 11.47 6.44 -13.29
C TYR A 117 10.55 5.24 -13.03
N LEU A 118 9.89 5.24 -11.88
CA LEU A 118 8.68 4.44 -11.64
C LEU A 118 7.45 5.26 -12.01
N GLU A 119 6.62 4.75 -12.91
CA GLU A 119 5.40 5.40 -13.39
C GLU A 119 4.16 4.71 -12.84
N VAL A 120 3.19 5.49 -12.37
CA VAL A 120 1.85 4.99 -12.05
C VAL A 120 1.12 4.63 -13.34
N LYS A 121 1.03 3.34 -13.67
CA LYS A 121 0.39 2.85 -14.89
C LYS A 121 -1.12 2.77 -14.79
N ASP A 122 -1.61 2.43 -13.62
CA ASP A 122 -3.02 2.12 -13.40
C ASP A 122 -3.33 2.24 -11.91
N MET A 123 -4.52 2.73 -11.58
CA MET A 123 -4.97 2.87 -10.20
C MET A 123 -6.48 2.89 -10.11
N GLN A 124 -7.00 2.42 -8.98
CA GLN A 124 -8.39 2.58 -8.56
C GLN A 124 -8.39 3.15 -7.15
N ASP A 125 -8.93 4.36 -7.02
CA ASP A 125 -8.99 5.09 -5.77
C ASP A 125 -10.42 5.06 -5.20
N LYS A 126 -10.91 3.84 -4.94
CA LYS A 126 -12.23 3.61 -4.34
C LYS A 126 -12.09 2.73 -3.12
N HIS A 127 -12.60 3.23 -2.00
CA HIS A 127 -12.72 2.51 -0.75
C HIS A 127 -14.19 2.16 -0.49
N ASN A 128 -14.44 0.92 -0.04
CA ASN A 128 -15.77 0.45 0.32
C ASN A 128 -15.95 0.31 1.84
N HIS A 129 -15.07 0.94 2.60
CA HIS A 129 -15.05 0.97 4.06
C HIS A 129 -14.75 2.39 4.53
N ASP A 130 -15.13 2.68 5.76
CA ASP A 130 -14.85 3.97 6.37
C ASP A 130 -13.34 4.17 6.54
N THR A 131 -12.90 5.40 6.31
CA THR A 131 -11.53 5.87 6.45
C THR A 131 -11.48 6.84 7.64
N ASP A 132 -11.62 6.28 8.85
CA ASP A 132 -11.65 7.07 10.07
C ASP A 132 -10.26 7.30 10.65
N GLN A 133 -9.99 8.55 11.05
CA GLN A 133 -8.73 8.98 11.64
C GLN A 133 -8.36 8.15 12.89
N ILE A 134 -9.34 7.86 13.74
CA ILE A 134 -9.15 7.10 14.97
C ILE A 134 -8.69 5.67 14.66
N ILE A 135 -9.24 5.07 13.60
CA ILE A 135 -8.84 3.74 13.16
C ILE A 135 -7.43 3.80 12.60
N PHE A 136 -7.13 4.78 11.73
CA PHE A 136 -5.81 4.97 11.12
C PHE A 136 -4.69 5.12 12.17
N GLU A 137 -4.85 6.01 13.15
CA GLU A 137 -3.88 6.25 14.23
C GLU A 137 -3.64 5.00 15.10
N ASN A 138 -4.63 4.12 15.21
CA ASN A 138 -4.53 2.89 15.98
C ASN A 138 -4.02 1.68 15.18
N LEU A 139 -3.70 1.82 13.90
CA LEU A 139 -3.21 0.70 13.10
C LEU A 139 -1.78 0.29 13.53
N PRO A 140 -1.45 -1.02 13.52
CA PRO A 140 -0.15 -1.53 13.98
C PRO A 140 1.06 -0.89 13.29
N ASN A 141 0.93 -0.53 12.01
CA ASN A 141 2.01 0.12 11.26
C ASN A 141 2.23 1.59 11.65
N GLN A 142 1.21 2.28 12.18
CA GLN A 142 1.31 3.64 12.69
C GLN A 142 1.84 3.68 14.13
N ARG A 143 1.69 2.57 14.89
CA ARG A 143 2.26 2.40 16.23
C ARG A 143 3.75 2.08 16.25
N LYS A 144 4.40 1.89 15.09
CA LYS A 144 5.86 1.90 15.04
C LYS A 144 6.30 3.32 15.35
N LEU A 145 6.56 3.52 16.65
CA LEU A 145 7.07 4.72 17.31
C LEU A 145 7.81 5.62 16.33
N SER A 146 7.41 6.90 16.27
CA SER A 146 8.27 7.93 15.70
C SER A 146 9.66 7.76 16.30
N ALA A 147 10.70 8.03 15.51
CA ALA A 147 12.08 7.95 15.98
C ALA A 147 12.34 8.82 17.24
N GLU A 148 11.45 9.77 17.53
CA GLU A 148 11.45 10.58 18.75
C GLU A 148 11.04 9.78 20.00
N ALA A 149 9.98 8.98 19.94
CA ALA A 149 9.53 8.19 21.08
C ALA A 149 10.46 7.01 21.41
N ALA A 150 11.28 6.55 20.45
CA ALA A 150 12.34 5.57 20.70
C ALA A 150 13.57 6.18 21.41
N LYS A 151 13.84 7.47 21.22
CA LYS A 151 14.94 8.17 21.91
C LYS A 151 14.61 8.50 23.36
N GLU A 152 13.35 8.81 23.67
CA GLU A 152 12.94 9.14 25.04
C GLU A 152 13.02 7.92 26.00
N THR A 153 12.88 6.70 25.50
CA THR A 153 13.01 5.48 26.33
C THR A 153 14.44 5.13 26.71
N GLU A 154 15.45 5.59 25.96
CA GLU A 154 16.86 5.39 26.33
C GLU A 154 17.31 6.35 27.44
N VAL A 155 16.65 7.50 27.59
CA VAL A 155 16.98 8.49 28.63
C VAL A 155 16.38 8.12 30.00
N LEU A 156 15.30 7.34 30.05
CA LEU A 156 14.63 6.97 31.30
C LEU A 156 15.10 5.64 31.91
N MET A 157 15.94 4.87 31.21
CA MET A 157 16.58 3.64 31.69
C MET A 157 18.11 3.73 31.74
N GLY A 158 18.67 4.94 31.68
CA GLY A 158 20.09 5.24 31.87
C GLY A 158 20.39 5.78 33.26
#